data_AF-A0A0D7AIK3-F1
#
_entry.id   AF-A0A0D7AIK3-F1
#
_cell.length_a   1.000
_cell.length_b   1.000
_cell.length_c   1.000
_cell.angle_alpha   90.00
_cell.angle_beta   90.00
_cell.angle_gamma   90.00
#
_symmetry.space_group_name_H-M   'P 1'
#
loop_
_entity.id
_entity.type
_entity.pdbx_description
1 polymer ?
#
loop_
_entity_poly.entity_id
_entity_poly.type
_entity_poly.pdbx_seq_one_letter_code
_entity_poly.pdbx_strand_id
1 'polypeptide(L)'
;LYHYDINSLYPTSMFRYDMPVGNIKYFIGNILEIMDNPFGFFRVKVTAPKFIDNPILQIRYNDRTVSPLGTFTSWFFSEELFNAEKYGYQFEILEGYLFEKENIFKDYVSVLHEMKQSSEKSTPMYLISKLLMNSLYGKFGMTVDLATHVIVNSNKLDKLIESKCKITTTELDDDLFLVSYHEINENKMIEDDTEYDISIGVASAITAYSRVLMTQFKNLPNNKIYYTDTDSAI
;
A
#
# COMPACT_ATOMS: atom_id res chain seq x y z
N LEU A 1 -16.50 -26.23 -2.98
CA LEU A 1 -15.73 -24.97 -3.08
C LEU A 1 -16.20 -24.08 -1.94
N TYR A 2 -15.31 -23.59 -1.09
CA TYR A 2 -15.67 -22.72 0.03
C TYR A 2 -15.12 -21.32 -0.27
N HIS A 3 -15.78 -20.26 0.23
CA HIS A 3 -15.32 -18.89 0.06
C HIS A 3 -15.11 -18.27 1.44
N TYR A 4 -13.89 -17.82 1.71
CA TYR A 4 -13.50 -17.20 2.97
C TYR A 4 -13.08 -15.75 2.73
N ASP A 5 -13.44 -14.87 3.67
CA ASP A 5 -13.17 -13.44 3.62
C ASP A 5 -12.73 -12.95 5.01
N ILE A 6 -11.60 -12.24 5.08
CA ILE A 6 -11.14 -11.67 6.34
C ILE A 6 -11.93 -10.39 6.63
N ASN A 7 -12.72 -10.44 7.70
CA ASN A 7 -13.42 -9.26 8.19
C ASN A 7 -12.46 -8.10 8.48
N SER A 8 -12.48 -7.08 7.64
CA SER A 8 -11.71 -5.83 7.83
C SER A 8 -10.20 -6.09 7.88
N LEU A 9 -9.63 -6.63 6.79
CA LEU A 9 -8.20 -6.97 6.68
C LEU A 9 -7.26 -5.80 7.03
N TYR A 10 -7.36 -4.66 6.32
CA TYR A 10 -6.48 -3.51 6.60
C TYR A 10 -6.65 -2.96 8.02
N PRO A 11 -7.89 -2.75 8.53
CA PRO A 11 -8.07 -2.37 9.93
C PRO A 11 -7.48 -3.38 10.92
N THR A 12 -7.53 -4.68 10.62
CA THR A 12 -6.90 -5.71 11.45
C THR A 12 -5.38 -5.53 11.48
N SER A 13 -4.75 -5.23 10.35
CA SER A 13 -3.31 -4.92 10.30
C SER A 13 -2.98 -3.66 11.12
N MET A 14 -3.77 -2.60 10.95
CA MET A 14 -3.61 -1.34 11.68
C MET A 14 -3.79 -1.51 13.20
N PHE A 15 -4.69 -2.39 13.63
CA PHE A 15 -4.92 -2.66 15.04
C PHE A 15 -3.80 -3.50 15.68
N ARG A 16 -3.27 -4.48 14.95
CA ARG A 16 -2.36 -5.50 15.52
C ARG A 16 -0.88 -5.13 15.47
N TYR A 17 -0.46 -4.38 14.46
CA TYR A 17 0.97 -4.25 14.15
C TYR A 17 1.48 -2.82 14.33
N ASP A 18 2.77 -2.72 14.64
CA ASP A 18 3.47 -1.45 14.71
C ASP A 18 3.67 -0.88 13.30
N MET A 19 3.61 0.44 13.18
CA MET A 19 3.79 1.16 11.92
C MET A 19 5.14 1.88 11.90
N PRO A 20 5.74 2.09 10.71
CA PRO A 20 6.96 2.90 10.58
C PRO A 20 6.68 4.35 10.95
N VAL A 21 7.41 4.82 11.97
CA VAL A 21 7.33 6.18 12.51
C VAL A 21 8.73 6.75 12.72
N GLY A 22 8.78 8.02 13.13
CA GLY A 22 10.01 8.69 13.50
C GLY A 22 10.94 8.98 12.32
N ASN A 23 12.21 9.15 12.63
CA ASN A 23 13.22 9.56 11.65
C ASN A 23 13.75 8.37 10.85
N ILE A 24 13.83 8.56 9.53
CA ILE A 24 14.31 7.54 8.60
C ILE A 24 15.85 7.50 8.62
N LYS A 25 16.42 6.30 8.75
CA LYS A 25 17.87 6.09 8.63
C LYS A 25 18.18 5.22 7.41
N TYR A 26 18.93 5.76 6.46
CA TYR A 26 19.40 5.00 5.31
C TYR A 26 20.67 4.21 5.63
N PHE A 27 20.81 3.02 5.05
CA PHE A 27 21.99 2.18 5.17
C PHE A 27 22.31 1.47 3.85
N ILE A 28 23.58 1.05 3.71
CA ILE A 28 24.07 0.21 2.62
C ILE A 28 24.72 -1.04 3.23
N GLY A 29 24.53 -2.18 2.59
CA GLY A 29 25.04 -3.48 3.03
C GLY A 29 24.00 -4.31 3.79
N ASN A 30 24.42 -5.48 4.23
CA ASN A 30 23.55 -6.44 4.89
C ASN A 30 23.34 -6.07 6.37
N ILE A 31 22.22 -5.41 6.66
CA ILE A 31 21.90 -4.91 8.01
C ILE A 31 21.75 -6.03 9.06
N LEU A 32 21.46 -7.27 8.65
CA LEU A 32 21.34 -8.41 9.55
C LEU A 32 22.66 -8.81 10.22
N GLU A 33 23.80 -8.32 9.72
CA GLU A 33 25.11 -8.54 10.34
C GLU A 33 25.36 -7.63 11.55
N ILE A 34 24.56 -6.56 11.69
CA ILE A 34 24.79 -5.48 12.66
C ILE A 34 23.61 -5.34 13.62
N MET A 35 22.40 -5.68 13.17
CA MET A 35 21.16 -5.48 13.92
C MET A 35 20.26 -6.72 13.84
N ASP A 36 19.80 -7.18 15.00
CA ASP A 36 18.75 -8.19 15.09
C ASP A 36 17.38 -7.56 14.79
N ASN A 37 16.60 -8.21 13.92
CA ASN A 37 15.24 -7.81 13.54
C ASN A 37 15.10 -6.33 13.09
N PRO A 38 15.86 -5.90 12.06
CA PRO A 38 15.76 -4.54 11.54
C PRO A 38 14.36 -4.27 10.99
N PHE A 39 13.82 -3.09 11.28
CA PHE A 39 12.48 -2.69 10.91
C PHE A 39 12.49 -1.60 9.84
N GLY A 40 11.86 -1.85 8.70
CA GLY A 40 11.80 -0.88 7.61
C GLY A 40 11.68 -1.49 6.24
N PHE A 41 12.20 -0.80 5.22
CA PHE A 41 12.07 -1.19 3.81
C PHE A 41 13.43 -1.43 3.20
N PHE A 42 13.63 -2.63 2.64
CA PHE A 42 14.94 -3.10 2.19
C PHE A 42 14.92 -3.46 0.72
N ARG A 43 15.97 -3.08 0.01
CA ARG A 43 16.27 -3.63 -1.30
C ARG A 43 17.01 -4.93 -1.12
N VAL A 44 16.42 -6.01 -1.58
CA VAL A 44 16.95 -7.36 -1.37
C VAL A 44 17.08 -8.13 -2.66
N LYS A 45 18.10 -8.98 -2.72
CA LYS A 45 18.20 -10.05 -3.72
C LYS A 45 17.57 -11.29 -3.12
N VAL A 46 16.40 -11.67 -3.62
CA VAL A 46 15.61 -12.82 -3.16
C VAL A 46 15.92 -14.04 -4.02
N THR A 47 15.95 -15.21 -3.40
CA THR A 47 15.89 -16.52 -4.06
C THR A 47 14.69 -17.29 -3.50
N ALA A 48 13.67 -17.46 -4.33
CA ALA A 48 12.48 -18.22 -3.97
C ALA A 48 12.77 -19.74 -3.92
N PRO A 49 12.09 -20.50 -3.05
CA PRO A 49 12.17 -21.96 -3.06
C PRO A 49 11.72 -22.53 -4.42
N LYS A 50 12.35 -23.63 -4.85
CA LYS A 50 12.06 -24.25 -6.16
C LYS A 50 10.60 -24.73 -6.30
N PHE A 51 10.01 -25.18 -5.21
CA PHE A 51 8.66 -25.73 -5.17
C PHE A 51 7.87 -25.03 -4.08
N ILE A 52 7.01 -24.09 -4.48
CA ILE A 52 6.04 -23.45 -3.60
C ILE A 52 4.75 -23.26 -4.37
N ASP A 53 3.64 -23.78 -3.82
CA ASP A 53 2.35 -23.75 -4.48
C ASP A 53 1.77 -22.33 -4.51
N ASN A 54 1.97 -21.57 -3.43
CA ASN A 54 1.47 -20.21 -3.29
C ASN A 54 2.64 -19.25 -3.00
N PRO A 55 3.31 -18.70 -4.02
CA PRO A 55 4.37 -17.72 -3.82
C PRO A 55 3.82 -16.42 -3.22
N ILE A 56 4.53 -15.87 -2.23
CA ILE A 56 4.00 -14.83 -1.32
C ILE A 56 4.62 -13.46 -1.50
N LEU A 57 5.81 -13.36 -2.10
CA LEU A 57 6.45 -12.08 -2.38
C LEU A 57 5.98 -11.57 -3.74
N GLN A 58 5.35 -10.41 -3.74
CA GLN A 58 4.76 -9.79 -4.92
C GLN A 58 5.63 -8.65 -5.42
N ILE A 59 5.84 -8.58 -6.75
CA ILE A 59 6.50 -7.46 -7.41
C ILE A 59 5.63 -6.90 -8.53
N ARG A 60 5.90 -5.65 -8.91
CA ARG A 60 5.34 -5.04 -10.11
C ARG A 60 6.24 -5.37 -11.31
N TYR A 61 5.69 -6.04 -12.32
CA TYR A 61 6.39 -6.38 -13.56
C TYR A 61 5.44 -6.16 -14.75
N ASN A 62 5.83 -5.34 -15.72
CA ASN A 62 5.03 -4.98 -16.90
C ASN A 62 3.57 -4.63 -16.57
N ASP A 63 3.37 -3.69 -15.64
CA ASP A 63 2.05 -3.23 -15.16
C ASP A 63 1.14 -4.30 -14.56
N ARG A 64 1.74 -5.42 -14.13
CA ARG A 64 1.04 -6.49 -13.43
C ARG A 64 1.72 -6.79 -12.10
N THR A 65 0.91 -7.19 -11.14
CA THR A 65 1.42 -7.72 -9.87
C THR A 65 1.62 -9.21 -10.06
N VAL A 66 2.85 -9.68 -9.86
CA VAL A 66 3.24 -11.09 -10.03
C VAL A 66 3.98 -11.57 -8.79
N SER A 67 3.88 -12.86 -8.47
CA SER A 67 4.67 -13.51 -7.43
C SER A 67 5.70 -14.46 -8.07
N PRO A 68 6.87 -13.95 -8.49
CA PRO A 68 7.81 -14.74 -9.29
C PRO A 68 8.54 -15.80 -8.46
N LEU A 69 8.97 -16.86 -9.14
CA LEU A 69 9.93 -17.83 -8.63
C LEU A 69 11.33 -17.55 -9.18
N GLY A 70 12.35 -18.19 -8.60
CA GLY A 70 13.75 -17.99 -8.96
C GLY A 70 14.38 -16.84 -8.20
N THR A 71 15.36 -16.19 -8.82
CA THR A 71 16.13 -15.11 -8.19
C THR A 71 15.76 -13.77 -8.82
N PHE A 72 15.47 -12.77 -7.97
CA PHE A 72 15.11 -11.43 -8.40
C PHE A 72 15.48 -10.40 -7.33
N THR A 73 15.59 -9.14 -7.72
CA THR A 73 15.88 -8.02 -6.80
C THR A 73 14.68 -7.09 -6.72
N SER A 74 14.23 -6.76 -5.52
CA SER A 74 13.14 -5.80 -5.32
C SER A 74 13.17 -5.18 -3.93
N TRP A 75 12.25 -4.23 -3.69
CA TRP A 75 12.04 -3.60 -2.41
C TRP A 75 10.91 -4.31 -1.65
N PHE A 76 11.16 -4.65 -0.39
CA PHE A 76 10.17 -5.27 0.48
C PHE A 76 10.22 -4.65 1.87
N PHE A 77 9.08 -4.70 2.55
CA PHE A 77 9.01 -4.42 3.97
C PHE A 77 9.63 -5.57 4.77
N SER A 78 10.35 -5.25 5.85
CA SER A 78 11.10 -6.22 6.65
C SER A 78 10.24 -7.40 7.11
N GLU A 79 9.01 -7.15 7.51
CA GLU A 79 8.09 -8.18 8.00
C GLU A 79 7.60 -9.13 6.89
N GLU A 80 7.54 -8.68 5.63
CA GLU A 80 7.28 -9.58 4.49
C GLU A 80 8.45 -10.53 4.28
N LEU A 81 9.68 -10.05 4.45
CA LEU A 81 10.89 -10.86 4.31
C LEU A 81 11.00 -11.88 5.42
N PHE A 82 10.80 -11.48 6.68
CA PHE A 82 10.81 -12.40 7.83
C PHE A 82 9.67 -13.41 7.75
N ASN A 83 8.51 -13.03 7.20
CA ASN A 83 7.47 -13.99 6.89
C ASN A 83 7.90 -14.95 5.77
N ALA A 84 8.53 -14.44 4.71
CA ALA A 84 8.98 -15.25 3.58
C ALA A 84 10.04 -16.29 3.94
N GLU A 85 10.94 -15.96 4.87
CA GLU A 85 11.93 -16.90 5.39
C GLU A 85 11.30 -18.19 5.94
N LYS A 86 10.13 -18.08 6.60
CA LYS A 86 9.36 -19.23 7.13
C LYS A 86 8.88 -20.18 6.02
N TYR A 87 8.77 -19.70 4.79
CA TYR A 87 8.38 -20.47 3.62
C TYR A 87 9.60 -20.88 2.76
N GLY A 88 10.82 -20.76 3.28
CA GLY A 88 12.04 -21.21 2.62
C GLY A 88 12.60 -20.23 1.59
N TYR A 89 12.15 -18.97 1.59
CA TYR A 89 12.81 -17.93 0.82
C TYR A 89 14.16 -17.59 1.47
N GLN A 90 15.15 -17.33 0.62
CA GLN A 90 16.45 -16.82 1.03
C GLN A 90 16.62 -15.42 0.45
N PHE A 91 17.30 -14.54 1.18
CA PHE A 91 17.56 -13.19 0.68
C PHE A 91 18.85 -12.61 1.23
N GLU A 92 19.42 -11.70 0.45
CA GLU A 92 20.55 -10.85 0.80
C GLU A 92 20.09 -9.39 0.80
N ILE A 93 20.27 -8.69 1.92
CA ILE A 93 19.94 -7.26 2.01
C ILE A 93 21.09 -6.45 1.44
N LEU A 94 20.76 -5.56 0.48
CA LEU A 94 21.73 -4.74 -0.23
C LEU A 94 21.80 -3.31 0.32
N GLU A 95 20.65 -2.75 0.66
CA GLU A 95 20.47 -1.40 1.21
C GLU A 95 19.06 -1.25 1.76
N GLY A 96 18.80 -0.17 2.48
CA GLY A 96 17.43 0.12 2.88
C GLY A 96 17.26 1.32 3.80
N TYR A 97 16.04 1.44 4.30
CA TYR A 97 15.59 2.50 5.18
C TYR A 97 15.06 1.88 6.47
N LEU A 98 15.63 2.28 7.60
CA LEU A 98 15.20 1.89 8.94
C LEU A 98 14.26 2.92 9.52
N PHE A 99 13.29 2.42 10.28
CA PHE A 99 12.27 3.21 10.96
C PHE A 99 12.19 2.81 12.44
N GLU A 100 11.74 3.76 13.26
CA GLU A 100 11.16 3.43 14.55
C GLU A 100 9.78 2.81 14.32
N LYS A 101 9.26 2.10 15.33
CA LYS A 101 7.98 1.40 15.20
C LYS A 101 7.07 1.68 16.39
N GLU A 102 5.81 1.99 16.09
CA GLU A 102 4.78 2.23 17.09
C GLU A 102 3.40 1.87 16.55
N ASN A 103 2.52 1.30 17.37
CA ASN A 103 1.15 1.01 17.00
C ASN A 103 0.25 2.26 17.14
N ILE A 104 0.37 3.14 16.15
CA ILE A 104 -0.31 4.45 16.11
C ILE A 104 -1.81 4.37 15.80
N PHE A 105 -2.35 3.21 15.39
CA PHE A 105 -3.75 3.08 14.97
C PHE A 105 -4.62 2.23 15.90
N LYS A 106 -4.03 1.60 16.92
CA LYS A 106 -4.76 0.71 17.84
C LYS A 106 -6.02 1.35 18.39
N ASP A 107 -5.91 2.54 18.96
CA ASP A 107 -7.04 3.21 19.63
C ASP A 107 -8.06 3.70 18.60
N TYR A 108 -7.61 4.27 17.48
CA TYR A 108 -8.45 4.68 16.37
C TYR A 108 -9.33 3.53 15.85
N VAL A 109 -8.71 2.38 15.57
CA VAL A 109 -9.43 1.21 15.07
C VAL A 109 -10.35 0.63 16.14
N SER A 110 -9.93 0.62 17.41
CA SER A 110 -10.75 0.12 18.52
C SER A 110 -12.07 0.87 18.63
N VAL A 111 -12.01 2.22 18.64
CA VAL A 111 -13.20 3.08 18.75
C VAL A 111 -14.15 2.86 17.58
N LEU A 112 -13.65 2.89 16.34
CA LEU A 112 -14.51 2.73 15.16
C LEU A 112 -15.07 1.31 15.05
N HIS A 113 -14.30 0.30 15.46
CA HIS A 113 -14.77 -1.07 15.46
C HIS A 113 -15.89 -1.28 16.48
N GLU A 114 -15.78 -0.70 17.68
CA GLU A 114 -16.85 -0.72 18.69
C GLU A 114 -18.12 0.00 18.19
N MET A 115 -17.98 1.18 17.59
CA MET A 115 -19.11 1.89 16.97
C MET A 115 -19.77 1.06 15.86
N LYS A 116 -18.98 0.41 15.00
CA LYS A 116 -19.46 -0.47 13.95
C LYS A 116 -20.19 -1.69 14.52
N GLN A 117 -19.68 -2.30 15.59
CA GLN A 117 -20.28 -3.50 16.19
C GLN A 117 -21.57 -3.20 16.95
N SER A 118 -21.66 -2.05 17.61
CA SER A 118 -22.85 -1.59 18.34
C SER A 118 -23.95 -1.03 17.43
N SER A 119 -23.65 -0.80 16.15
CA SER A 119 -24.60 -0.28 15.16
C SER A 119 -25.23 -1.39 14.32
N GLU A 120 -26.52 -1.28 14.02
CA GLU A 120 -27.17 -2.17 13.05
C GLU A 120 -26.62 -1.92 11.64
N LYS A 121 -26.47 -2.99 10.83
CA LYS A 121 -25.84 -2.93 9.50
C LYS A 121 -26.51 -1.97 8.51
N SER A 122 -27.80 -1.70 8.69
CA SER A 122 -28.61 -0.79 7.87
C SER A 122 -28.44 0.69 8.24
N THR A 123 -27.72 1.00 9.32
CA THR A 123 -27.62 2.37 9.84
C THR A 123 -26.48 3.14 9.17
N PRO A 124 -26.60 4.49 9.08
CA PRO A 124 -25.51 5.34 8.64
C PRO A 124 -24.24 5.17 9.49
N MET A 125 -24.40 4.93 10.80
CA MET A 125 -23.25 4.79 11.70
C MET A 125 -22.40 3.56 11.33
N TYR A 126 -23.03 2.41 11.09
CA TYR A 126 -22.32 1.22 10.61
C TYR A 126 -21.50 1.51 9.34
N LEU A 127 -22.13 2.20 8.38
CA LEU A 127 -21.48 2.56 7.12
C LEU A 127 -20.30 3.52 7.33
N ILE A 128 -20.50 4.60 8.10
CA ILE A 128 -19.48 5.61 8.39
C ILE A 128 -18.29 4.97 9.10
N SER A 129 -18.52 4.18 10.16
CA SER A 129 -17.43 3.50 10.88
C SER A 129 -16.65 2.55 9.96
N LYS A 130 -17.36 1.76 9.13
CA LYS A 130 -16.70 0.88 8.15
C LYS A 130 -15.86 1.66 7.13
N LEU A 131 -16.39 2.76 6.59
CA LEU A 131 -15.70 3.59 5.61
C LEU A 131 -14.45 4.24 6.22
N LEU A 132 -14.57 4.83 7.40
CA LEU A 132 -13.44 5.48 8.07
C LEU A 132 -12.30 4.49 8.36
N MET A 133 -12.64 3.29 8.86
CA MET A 133 -11.65 2.23 9.08
C MET A 133 -10.92 1.82 7.79
N ASN A 134 -11.65 1.62 6.69
CA ASN A 134 -11.08 1.13 5.44
C ASN A 134 -10.37 2.22 4.62
N SER A 135 -10.77 3.48 4.75
CA SER A 135 -10.23 4.57 3.93
C SER A 135 -8.99 5.23 4.54
N LEU A 136 -8.75 5.08 5.85
CA LEU A 136 -7.66 5.79 6.52
C LEU A 136 -6.29 5.46 5.92
N TYR A 137 -5.98 4.18 5.66
CA TYR A 137 -4.67 3.83 5.08
C TYR A 137 -4.47 4.42 3.67
N GLY A 138 -5.55 4.59 2.90
CA GLY A 138 -5.53 5.20 1.57
C GLY A 138 -5.11 6.67 1.62
N LYS A 139 -5.47 7.39 2.70
CA LYS A 139 -5.01 8.77 2.93
C LYS A 139 -3.49 8.85 3.02
N PHE A 140 -2.85 7.91 3.70
CA PHE A 140 -1.39 7.85 3.84
C PHE A 140 -0.67 7.52 2.52
N GLY A 141 -1.35 6.86 1.58
CA GLY A 141 -0.82 6.48 0.26
C GLY A 141 -1.17 7.44 -0.88
N MET A 142 -1.73 8.63 -0.58
CA MET A 142 -2.10 9.61 -1.61
C MET A 142 -0.86 10.17 -2.33
N THR A 143 -0.99 10.35 -3.65
CA THR A 143 0.00 11.05 -4.46
C THR A 143 0.00 12.54 -4.14
N VAL A 144 1.20 13.11 -3.93
CA VAL A 144 1.41 14.56 -3.71
C VAL A 144 1.11 15.36 -4.98
N ASP A 145 1.39 14.78 -6.14
CA ASP A 145 1.10 15.36 -7.46
C ASP A 145 -0.40 15.21 -7.81
N LEU A 146 -1.23 16.10 -7.27
CA LEU A 146 -2.67 16.13 -7.53
C LEU A 146 -2.98 16.88 -8.83
N ALA A 147 -3.72 16.23 -9.73
CA ALA A 147 -4.25 16.88 -10.92
C ALA A 147 -5.35 17.89 -10.52
N THR A 148 -5.37 19.04 -11.20
CA THR A 148 -6.49 19.98 -11.14
C THR A 148 -7.50 19.62 -12.22
N HIS A 149 -8.78 19.60 -11.84
CA HIS A 149 -9.88 19.30 -12.75
C HIS A 149 -10.76 20.53 -12.95
N VAL A 150 -10.98 20.90 -14.22
CA VAL A 150 -11.83 22.02 -14.60
C VAL A 150 -12.74 21.62 -15.74
N ILE A 151 -13.94 22.18 -15.77
CA ILE A 151 -14.85 22.09 -16.91
C ILE A 151 -14.73 23.40 -17.69
N VAL A 152 -14.36 23.30 -18.95
CA VAL A 152 -14.11 24.45 -19.83
C VAL A 152 -14.73 24.25 -21.20
N ASN A 153 -14.91 25.34 -21.92
CA ASN A 153 -15.28 25.32 -23.34
C ASN A 153 -14.05 25.30 -24.24
N SER A 154 -14.25 25.07 -25.54
CA SER A 154 -13.19 25.02 -26.57
C SER A 154 -12.23 26.20 -26.49
N ASN A 155 -12.76 27.42 -26.39
CA ASN A 155 -11.96 28.65 -26.30
C ASN A 155 -10.99 28.70 -25.11
N LYS A 156 -11.32 28.02 -24.01
CA LYS A 156 -10.48 27.93 -22.81
C LYS A 156 -9.60 26.68 -22.80
N LEU A 157 -9.97 25.65 -23.55
CA LEU A 157 -9.21 24.42 -23.70
C LEU A 157 -7.83 24.70 -24.30
N ASP A 158 -7.77 25.43 -25.42
CA ASP A 158 -6.51 25.74 -26.10
C ASP A 158 -5.52 26.45 -25.17
N LYS A 159 -6.00 27.41 -24.38
CA LYS A 159 -5.20 28.15 -23.40
C LYS A 159 -4.63 27.26 -22.29
N LEU A 160 -5.37 26.23 -21.88
CA LEU A 160 -4.89 25.26 -20.88
C LEU A 160 -3.86 24.32 -21.49
N ILE A 161 -4.07 23.88 -22.75
CA ILE A 161 -3.13 23.05 -23.48
C ILE A 161 -1.76 23.72 -23.63
N GLU A 162 -1.75 25.04 -23.86
CA GLU A 162 -0.52 25.82 -24.01
C GLU A 162 0.23 26.08 -22.69
N SER A 163 -0.46 26.07 -21.54
CA SER A 163 0.08 26.57 -20.27
C SER A 163 0.22 25.53 -19.16
N LYS A 164 -0.25 24.30 -19.35
CA LYS A 164 -0.26 23.24 -18.33
C LYS A 164 0.44 21.97 -18.84
N CYS A 165 0.73 21.02 -17.95
CA CYS A 165 1.37 19.75 -18.30
C CYS A 165 0.51 18.53 -17.90
N LYS A 166 0.85 17.35 -18.46
CA LYS A 166 0.15 16.07 -18.23
C LYS A 166 -1.38 16.20 -18.41
N ILE A 167 -1.78 16.82 -19.51
CA ILE A 167 -3.18 17.17 -19.75
C ILE A 167 -3.94 15.95 -20.25
N THR A 168 -5.09 15.68 -19.63
CA THR A 168 -6.07 14.71 -20.12
C THR A 168 -7.39 15.42 -20.34
N THR A 169 -8.03 15.18 -21.48
CA THR A 169 -9.27 15.84 -21.87
C THR A 169 -10.36 14.80 -22.15
N THR A 170 -11.55 15.03 -21.62
CA THR A 170 -12.74 14.23 -21.92
C THR A 170 -13.87 15.17 -22.34
N GLU A 171 -14.41 14.99 -23.54
CA GLU A 171 -15.59 15.71 -24.00
C GLU A 171 -16.82 15.25 -23.20
N LEU A 172 -17.56 16.21 -22.65
CA LEU A 172 -18.77 15.96 -21.86
C LEU A 172 -20.04 16.23 -22.68
N ASP A 173 -19.99 17.27 -23.51
CA ASP A 173 -21.08 17.73 -24.38
C ASP A 173 -20.51 18.67 -25.46
N ASP A 174 -21.36 19.14 -26.38
CA ASP A 174 -21.01 20.15 -27.38
C ASP A 174 -20.39 21.38 -26.70
N ASP A 175 -19.13 21.68 -27.03
CA ASP A 175 -18.34 22.79 -26.49
C ASP A 175 -18.08 22.72 -24.95
N LEU A 176 -18.08 21.52 -24.35
CA LEU A 176 -17.75 21.31 -22.94
C LEU A 176 -16.78 20.14 -22.73
N PHE A 177 -15.66 20.44 -22.07
CA PHE A 177 -14.56 19.51 -21.83
C PHE A 177 -14.22 19.46 -20.34
N LEU A 178 -14.14 18.25 -19.79
CA LEU A 178 -13.43 18.00 -18.54
C LEU A 178 -11.93 17.93 -18.85
N VAL A 179 -11.18 18.87 -18.29
CA VAL A 179 -9.73 18.95 -18.44
C VAL A 179 -9.08 18.65 -17.10
N SER A 180 -8.21 17.65 -17.10
CA SER A 180 -7.35 17.30 -15.97
C SER A 180 -5.94 17.71 -16.32
N TYR A 181 -5.29 18.51 -15.48
CA TYR A 181 -3.93 18.99 -15.76
C TYR A 181 -3.11 19.12 -14.47
N HIS A 182 -1.80 19.12 -14.63
CA HIS A 182 -0.85 19.44 -13.56
C HIS A 182 -0.26 20.83 -13.81
N GLU A 183 0.04 21.54 -12.73
CA GLU A 183 0.75 22.82 -12.82
C GLU A 183 2.19 22.59 -13.31
N ILE A 184 2.66 23.45 -14.23
CA ILE A 184 4.07 23.47 -14.63
C ILE A 184 4.85 24.06 -13.45
N ASN A 185 5.29 23.21 -12.54
CA ASN A 185 6.13 23.63 -11.43
C ASN A 185 7.56 23.13 -11.66
N GLU A 186 8.34 23.89 -12.44
CA GLU A 186 9.79 23.69 -12.53
C GLU A 186 10.48 23.94 -11.16
N ASN A 187 9.83 24.64 -10.22
CA ASN A 187 10.42 25.07 -8.95
C ASN A 187 9.83 24.46 -7.66
N LYS A 188 8.86 23.55 -7.72
CA LYS A 188 8.24 23.00 -6.47
C LYS A 188 9.15 22.10 -5.64
N MET A 189 10.30 21.66 -6.18
CA MET A 189 11.19 20.78 -5.41
C MET A 189 11.98 21.50 -4.31
N ILE A 190 11.94 22.84 -4.23
CA ILE A 190 12.82 23.62 -3.33
C ILE A 190 12.06 24.45 -2.28
N GLU A 191 10.77 24.79 -2.47
CA GLU A 191 10.07 25.76 -1.60
C GLU A 191 8.71 25.31 -1.02
N ASP A 192 8.29 24.05 -1.21
CA ASP A 192 7.01 23.59 -0.66
C ASP A 192 7.22 23.02 0.76
N ASP A 193 7.19 23.90 1.77
CA ASP A 193 7.10 23.57 3.20
C ASP A 193 5.72 22.96 3.57
N THR A 194 4.98 22.44 2.60
CA THR A 194 3.70 21.76 2.84
C THR A 194 3.96 20.40 3.50
N GLU A 195 3.75 20.34 4.81
CA GLU A 195 3.53 19.09 5.52
C GLU A 195 2.24 18.45 5.00
N TYR A 196 2.38 17.46 4.13
CA TYR A 196 1.27 16.60 3.74
C TYR A 196 1.04 15.57 4.86
N ASP A 197 -0.22 15.40 5.28
CA ASP A 197 -0.65 14.30 6.18
C ASP A 197 -0.61 12.93 5.46
N ILE A 198 0.55 12.57 4.90
CA ILE A 198 0.80 11.34 4.15
C ILE A 198 2.04 10.64 4.69
N SER A 199 2.05 9.32 4.58
CA SER A 199 3.24 8.52 4.89
C SER A 199 3.18 7.26 4.04
N ILE A 200 3.95 7.29 2.95
CA ILE A 200 4.05 6.15 2.03
C ILE A 200 4.58 4.92 2.78
N GLY A 201 5.46 5.12 3.77
CA GLY A 201 5.93 4.05 4.65
C GLY A 201 4.79 3.39 5.42
N VAL A 202 3.92 4.18 6.06
CA VAL A 202 2.76 3.66 6.80
C VAL A 202 1.79 2.91 5.86
N ALA A 203 1.41 3.51 4.73
CA ALA A 203 0.53 2.86 3.77
C ALA A 203 1.11 1.54 3.24
N SER A 204 2.41 1.54 2.92
CA SER A 204 3.13 0.36 2.45
C SER A 204 3.17 -0.74 3.52
N ALA A 205 3.47 -0.39 4.78
CA ALA A 205 3.49 -1.34 5.90
C ALA A 205 2.11 -1.96 6.14
N ILE A 206 1.03 -1.18 6.12
CA ILE A 206 -0.34 -1.70 6.30
C ILE A 206 -0.65 -2.75 5.22
N THR A 207 -0.39 -2.45 3.94
CA THR A 207 -0.65 -3.40 2.86
C THR A 207 0.24 -4.65 2.95
N ALA A 208 1.50 -4.48 3.36
CA ALA A 208 2.45 -5.55 3.58
C ALA A 208 2.01 -6.50 4.71
N TYR A 209 1.63 -5.96 5.86
CA TYR A 209 1.08 -6.75 6.96
C TYR A 209 -0.20 -7.48 6.57
N SER A 210 -1.06 -6.86 5.76
CA SER A 210 -2.26 -7.51 5.23
C SER A 210 -1.91 -8.71 4.34
N ARG A 211 -0.88 -8.59 3.48
CA ARG A 211 -0.37 -9.73 2.69
C ARG A 211 0.22 -10.81 3.60
N VAL A 212 1.01 -10.45 4.61
CA VAL A 212 1.56 -11.38 5.62
C VAL A 212 0.45 -12.14 6.35
N LEU A 213 -0.63 -11.45 6.76
CA LEU A 213 -1.77 -12.10 7.38
C LEU A 213 -2.43 -13.09 6.41
N MET A 214 -2.62 -12.69 5.15
CA MET A 214 -3.17 -13.56 4.11
C MET A 214 -2.30 -14.79 3.82
N THR A 215 -0.97 -14.75 4.02
CA THR A 215 -0.13 -15.94 3.77
C THR A 215 -0.48 -17.10 4.69
N GLN A 216 -0.97 -16.81 5.91
CA GLN A 216 -1.38 -17.82 6.89
C GLN A 216 -2.58 -18.61 6.39
N PHE A 217 -3.55 -17.94 5.77
CA PHE A 217 -4.71 -18.57 5.14
C PHE A 217 -4.34 -19.22 3.82
N LYS A 218 -3.42 -18.59 3.07
CA LYS A 218 -2.99 -19.08 1.76
C LYS A 218 -2.27 -20.42 1.79
N ASN A 219 -1.57 -20.68 2.89
CA ASN A 219 -0.74 -21.86 3.06
C ASN A 219 -1.23 -22.75 4.19
N LEU A 220 -2.54 -22.76 4.45
CA LEU A 220 -3.14 -23.70 5.41
C LEU A 220 -2.93 -25.14 4.94
N PRO A 221 -2.40 -26.05 5.79
CA PRO A 221 -2.22 -27.44 5.43
C PRO A 221 -3.53 -28.08 4.98
N ASN A 222 -3.48 -28.84 3.88
CA ASN A 222 -4.64 -29.52 3.27
C ASN A 222 -5.74 -28.58 2.74
N ASN A 223 -5.46 -27.28 2.57
CA ASN A 223 -6.39 -26.35 1.94
C ASN A 223 -5.86 -25.93 0.56
N LYS A 224 -6.41 -26.53 -0.51
CA LYS A 224 -6.03 -26.17 -1.87
C LYS A 224 -6.73 -24.89 -2.29
N ILE A 225 -5.95 -23.88 -2.62
CA ILE A 225 -6.44 -22.57 -3.06
C ILE A 225 -6.51 -22.52 -4.58
N TYR A 226 -7.60 -21.96 -5.07
CA TYR A 226 -7.88 -21.73 -6.48
C TYR A 226 -7.75 -20.26 -6.84
N TYR A 227 -8.12 -19.35 -5.93
CA TYR A 227 -8.12 -17.92 -6.18
C TYR A 227 -7.98 -17.12 -4.89
N THR A 228 -7.44 -15.91 -5.00
CA THR A 228 -7.37 -14.94 -3.92
C THR A 228 -7.47 -13.54 -4.48
N ASP A 229 -8.28 -12.70 -3.84
CA ASP A 229 -8.34 -11.26 -4.10
C ASP A 229 -8.37 -10.52 -2.79
N THR A 230 -7.32 -9.75 -2.53
CA THR A 230 -7.15 -8.88 -1.35
C THR A 230 -7.31 -9.60 -0.02
N ASP A 231 -8.54 -9.74 0.49
CA ASP A 231 -8.94 -10.35 1.77
C ASP A 231 -9.70 -11.68 1.61
N SER A 232 -9.92 -12.13 0.38
CA SER A 232 -10.66 -13.35 0.07
C SER A 232 -9.79 -14.50 -0.44
N ALA A 233 -10.25 -15.74 -0.20
CA ALA A 233 -9.68 -16.97 -0.73
C ALA A 233 -10.77 -18.01 -1.06
N ILE A 234 -10.57 -18.73 -2.18
CA ILE A 234 -11.44 -19.80 -2.71
C ILE A 234 -10.69 -21.13 -2.74
#